data_AF-A0A942N052-F1
#
_entry.id   AF-A0A942N052-F1
#
_cell.length_a   1.000
_cell.length_b   1.000
_cell.length_c   1.000
_cell.angle_alpha   90.00
_cell.angle_beta   90.00
_cell.angle_gamma   90.00
#
_symmetry.space_group_name_H-M   'P 1'
#
loop_
_entity.id
_entity.type
_entity.pdbx_description
1 polymer ?
#
loop_
_entity_poly.entity_id
_entity_poly.type
_entity_poly.pdbx_seq_one_letter_code
_entity_poly.pdbx_strand_id
1 'polypeptide(L)'
;MRMKNRYLWFIAVFSLLIIVSPFAIVGCGGRSTTLISPSGDVDTDRLDPNFEQLTAQREEERQELLSGYAFYAGTILTLEKQKWVSRYEDGSSGIGDATLTSVEILVYDPETRRCYIVAREMSYLSGHTITVNDPTGAYIGTSNVNGFGEQSEYYGAGMLIKKEPEGASASSKTEWTLNFSVNPVRIDVGNSIIFTNPRPWKEEWVTYTTISDNTRLGVMRIWPPDELAVDMANLVAGVQELSGERNYNPSESGVYEATDRFWTPSGKFSYNFSRMSFEEAMAVIERIKEAARETKTFEEMAQDLPDAWKETAKLADALSTVADASATAGKILNSAEEYASDGSKRYQESVESVISEPSLKENIKRIRDEAGGVQAEQGALVSLDSAILGASGGGGAEQQKLRVSYSEVKLLLAELFASYDNTYGIMLEKLETLQAVAISENNLDEEALNLFRDCISQAKIAAQLDQKAQLLLSDIHSVLYDLLALQGVDTEVKYRELNRLYALWPESIGLSERVAVDLEKGTGLPSGYPENIVPVMENAVVAISEKMSDGFTLTLKTNVSIDEVQSFYQAALKGIADFETINAGGMVVLSGSHSLYEISVVIMPNSLGGPEKTVVQIVLLGSG
;
A
#
# COMPACT_ATOMS: atom_id res chain seq x y z
N MET A 1 20.92 -17.53 -43.55
CA MET A 1 21.14 -18.01 -42.16
C MET A 1 20.04 -17.57 -41.17
N ARG A 2 18.88 -17.04 -41.62
CA ARG A 2 17.75 -16.59 -40.79
C ARG A 2 16.63 -17.64 -40.55
N MET A 3 16.66 -18.80 -41.22
CA MET A 3 15.61 -19.83 -41.06
C MET A 3 15.75 -20.72 -39.81
N LYS A 4 16.94 -20.82 -39.19
CA LYS A 4 17.14 -21.74 -38.04
C LYS A 4 16.66 -21.20 -36.69
N ASN A 5 16.51 -19.87 -36.53
CA ASN A 5 15.95 -19.29 -35.30
C ASN A 5 14.42 -19.31 -35.25
N ARG A 6 13.73 -19.28 -36.41
CA ARG A 6 12.25 -19.33 -36.47
C ARG A 6 11.67 -20.67 -36.01
N TYR A 7 12.38 -21.78 -36.25
CA TYR A 7 11.94 -23.13 -35.83
C TYR A 7 12.06 -23.36 -34.30
N LEU A 8 12.99 -22.67 -33.63
CA LEU A 8 13.19 -22.77 -32.17
C LEU A 8 12.16 -21.94 -31.39
N TRP A 9 11.76 -20.78 -31.93
CA TRP A 9 10.68 -19.96 -31.38
C TRP A 9 9.32 -20.66 -31.49
N PHE A 10 9.06 -21.34 -32.61
CA PHE A 10 7.84 -22.12 -32.81
C PHE A 10 7.68 -23.25 -31.78
N ILE A 11 8.78 -23.90 -31.38
CA ILE A 11 8.77 -24.96 -30.35
C ILE A 11 8.51 -24.38 -28.95
N ALA A 12 8.97 -23.15 -28.66
CA ALA A 12 8.74 -22.50 -27.37
C ALA A 12 7.27 -22.09 -27.18
N VAL A 13 6.63 -21.52 -28.20
CA VAL A 13 5.19 -21.17 -28.18
C VAL A 13 4.32 -22.42 -28.13
N PHE A 14 4.69 -23.48 -28.85
CA PHE A 14 3.96 -24.77 -28.83
C PHE A 14 4.10 -25.52 -27.49
N SER A 15 5.19 -25.29 -26.74
CA SER A 15 5.41 -25.88 -25.41
C SER A 15 4.67 -25.13 -24.29
N LEU A 16 4.37 -23.84 -24.49
CA LEU A 16 3.61 -23.02 -23.55
C LEU A 16 2.11 -23.37 -23.53
N LEU A 17 1.57 -23.95 -24.62
CA LEU A 17 0.14 -24.19 -24.83
C LEU A 17 -0.39 -25.57 -24.38
N ILE A 18 0.46 -26.52 -23.94
CA ILE A 18 0.02 -27.92 -23.66
C ILE A 18 0.03 -28.32 -22.17
N ILE A 19 0.50 -27.51 -21.22
CA ILE A 19 0.68 -28.02 -19.84
C ILE A 19 -0.48 -27.65 -18.91
N VAL A 20 -1.50 -28.52 -18.86
CA VAL A 20 -2.32 -28.72 -17.66
C VAL A 20 -1.88 -30.03 -16.97
N SER A 21 -0.94 -29.90 -16.02
CA SER A 21 -0.58 -30.83 -14.91
C SER A 21 0.20 -32.14 -15.22
N PRO A 22 0.79 -32.83 -14.21
CA PRO A 22 2.12 -32.53 -13.65
C PRO A 22 3.09 -33.74 -13.72
N PHE A 23 4.38 -33.55 -14.05
CA PHE A 23 5.47 -34.40 -13.54
C PHE A 23 6.84 -33.72 -13.67
N ALA A 24 7.63 -33.84 -12.60
CA ALA A 24 8.99 -33.33 -12.44
C ALA A 24 10.01 -34.06 -13.32
N ILE A 25 10.96 -33.32 -13.93
CA ILE A 25 12.33 -33.81 -14.20
C ILE A 25 13.35 -32.68 -14.01
N VAL A 26 14.39 -33.02 -13.25
CA VAL A 26 15.63 -32.32 -12.92
C VAL A 26 16.58 -32.19 -14.13
N GLY A 27 17.36 -31.11 -14.25
CA GLY A 27 18.59 -31.13 -15.06
C GLY A 27 19.23 -29.78 -15.40
N CYS A 28 20.41 -29.53 -14.82
CA CYS A 28 21.28 -28.35 -14.94
C CYS A 28 21.69 -27.92 -16.37
N GLY A 29 21.98 -26.62 -16.54
CA GLY A 29 22.83 -26.11 -17.61
C GLY A 29 22.85 -24.58 -17.70
N GLY A 30 23.87 -23.95 -17.10
CA GLY A 30 24.04 -22.49 -17.12
C GLY A 30 24.25 -21.91 -18.52
N ARG A 31 23.58 -20.78 -18.79
CA ARG A 31 23.87 -19.90 -19.91
C ARG A 31 23.73 -18.44 -19.47
N SER A 32 24.79 -17.69 -19.70
CA SER A 32 24.88 -16.24 -19.58
C SER A 32 23.86 -15.58 -20.52
N THR A 33 22.94 -14.81 -19.94
CA THR A 33 22.00 -13.93 -20.65
C THR A 33 22.67 -12.59 -20.87
N THR A 34 22.79 -12.19 -22.12
CA THR A 34 23.20 -10.84 -22.53
C THR A 34 21.96 -9.95 -22.42
N LEU A 35 22.01 -8.94 -21.56
CA LEU A 35 20.96 -7.94 -21.39
C LEU A 35 20.78 -7.17 -22.70
N ILE A 36 19.59 -7.26 -23.29
CA ILE A 36 19.12 -6.38 -24.36
C ILE A 36 18.35 -5.27 -23.64
N SER A 37 18.85 -4.03 -23.68
CA SER A 37 18.07 -2.85 -23.28
C SER A 37 16.91 -2.68 -24.25
N PRO A 38 15.65 -2.63 -23.78
CA PRO A 38 14.53 -2.23 -24.61
C PRO A 38 14.52 -0.71 -24.73
N SER A 39 14.74 -0.20 -25.93
CA SER A 39 14.57 1.21 -26.30
C SER A 39 13.30 1.40 -27.12
N GLY A 40 12.20 0.74 -26.71
CA GLY A 40 10.89 0.93 -27.30
C GLY A 40 10.17 2.05 -26.58
N ASP A 41 9.75 3.08 -27.31
CA ASP A 41 8.86 4.12 -26.81
C ASP A 41 7.60 3.46 -26.24
N VAL A 42 7.49 3.43 -24.91
CA VAL A 42 6.29 2.96 -24.22
C VAL A 42 5.23 4.03 -24.42
N ASP A 43 4.16 3.66 -25.13
CA ASP A 43 2.98 4.48 -25.39
C ASP A 43 2.36 4.95 -24.05
N THR A 44 2.65 6.19 -23.67
CA THR A 44 2.27 6.80 -22.38
C THR A 44 0.80 7.18 -22.29
N ASP A 45 0.05 7.08 -23.39
CA ASP A 45 -1.40 7.35 -23.45
C ASP A 45 -2.28 6.18 -22.93
N ARG A 46 -1.70 5.17 -22.29
CA ARG A 46 -2.38 3.93 -21.88
C ARG A 46 -2.46 3.67 -20.37
N LEU A 47 -2.59 4.72 -19.57
CA LEU A 47 -3.28 4.53 -18.29
C LEU A 47 -4.72 4.13 -18.59
N ASP A 48 -5.17 3.03 -17.97
CA ASP A 48 -6.55 2.60 -18.13
C ASP A 48 -7.46 3.70 -17.56
N PRO A 49 -8.28 4.41 -18.36
CA PRO A 49 -9.20 5.41 -17.82
C PRO A 49 -10.18 4.78 -16.84
N ASN A 50 -10.39 3.46 -16.90
CA ASN A 50 -11.14 2.73 -15.88
C ASN A 50 -10.40 2.63 -14.55
N PHE A 51 -9.06 2.63 -14.51
CA PHE A 51 -8.31 2.58 -13.26
C PHE A 51 -8.40 3.91 -12.48
N GLU A 52 -8.31 5.04 -13.17
CA GLU A 52 -8.63 6.34 -12.58
C GLU A 52 -10.07 6.33 -12.04
N GLN A 53 -11.02 5.83 -12.83
CA GLN A 53 -12.41 5.70 -12.41
C GLN A 53 -12.57 4.74 -11.23
N LEU A 54 -11.84 3.63 -11.15
CA LEU A 54 -11.91 2.65 -10.07
C LEU A 54 -11.26 3.13 -8.79
N THR A 55 -10.12 3.80 -8.89
CA THR A 55 -9.46 4.36 -7.72
C THR A 55 -10.24 5.55 -7.20
N ALA A 56 -10.71 6.42 -8.10
CA ALA A 56 -11.64 7.49 -7.75
C ALA A 56 -12.95 6.93 -7.19
N GLN A 57 -13.49 5.84 -7.76
CA GLN A 57 -14.71 5.19 -7.26
C GLN A 57 -14.47 4.55 -5.90
N ARG A 58 -13.35 3.86 -5.67
CA ARG A 58 -13.05 3.24 -4.35
C ARG A 58 -12.79 4.31 -3.30
N GLU A 59 -12.12 5.39 -3.67
CA GLU A 59 -11.95 6.53 -2.78
C GLU A 59 -13.29 7.20 -2.53
N GLU A 60 -14.12 7.43 -3.55
CA GLU A 60 -15.48 7.96 -3.42
C GLU A 60 -16.35 7.05 -2.55
N GLU A 61 -16.31 5.74 -2.75
CA GLU A 61 -17.00 4.74 -1.93
C GLU A 61 -16.48 4.78 -0.48
N ARG A 62 -15.17 4.90 -0.27
CA ARG A 62 -14.58 5.06 1.07
C ARG A 62 -15.05 6.35 1.73
N GLN A 63 -15.04 7.45 1.00
CA GLN A 63 -15.48 8.78 1.47
C GLN A 63 -16.99 8.78 1.77
N GLU A 64 -17.79 8.14 0.90
CA GLU A 64 -19.23 7.95 1.09
C GLU A 64 -19.50 7.12 2.35
N LEU A 65 -18.80 5.99 2.51
CA LEU A 65 -18.88 5.16 3.71
C LEU A 65 -18.49 5.98 4.95
N LEU A 66 -17.33 6.63 4.93
CA LEU A 66 -16.83 7.47 6.03
C LEU A 66 -17.80 8.59 6.40
N SER A 67 -18.48 9.21 5.43
CA SER A 67 -19.47 10.26 5.68
C SER A 67 -20.66 9.76 6.51
N GLY A 68 -20.91 8.44 6.52
CA GLY A 68 -21.89 7.79 7.38
C GLY A 68 -21.45 7.57 8.83
N TYR A 69 -20.16 7.70 9.13
CA TYR A 69 -19.60 7.51 10.48
C TYR A 69 -19.67 8.81 11.29
N ALA A 70 -19.67 8.68 12.62
CA ALA A 70 -19.59 9.83 13.51
C ALA A 70 -18.14 10.03 13.97
N PHE A 71 -17.61 11.24 13.74
CA PHE A 71 -16.28 11.64 14.18
C PHE A 71 -16.34 12.49 15.43
N TYR A 72 -15.31 12.36 16.26
CA TYR A 72 -15.14 13.12 17.49
C TYR A 72 -13.70 13.62 17.58
N ALA A 73 -13.51 14.89 17.94
CA ALA A 73 -12.21 15.44 18.32
C ALA A 73 -12.24 15.81 19.79
N GLY A 74 -11.16 15.55 20.51
CA GLY A 74 -11.14 15.87 21.92
C GLY A 74 -9.79 15.74 22.59
N THR A 75 -9.81 15.97 23.89
CA THR A 75 -8.62 15.91 24.73
C THR A 75 -8.86 14.96 25.89
N ILE A 76 -7.93 14.04 26.07
CA ILE A 76 -7.72 13.25 27.27
C ILE A 76 -6.69 13.95 28.13
N LEU A 77 -6.94 14.02 29.43
CA LEU A 77 -5.99 14.51 30.42
C LEU A 77 -5.93 13.52 31.60
N THR A 78 -4.73 13.00 31.85
CA THR A 78 -4.42 12.21 33.04
C THR A 78 -3.44 12.97 33.91
N LEU A 79 -3.86 13.27 35.13
CA LEU A 79 -3.04 13.89 36.18
C LEU A 79 -2.77 12.85 37.26
N GLU A 80 -1.53 12.40 37.39
CA GLU A 80 -1.16 11.34 38.32
C GLU A 80 -0.14 11.82 39.35
N LYS A 81 -0.43 11.57 40.62
CA LYS A 81 0.52 11.65 41.72
C LYS A 81 1.10 10.28 41.95
N GLN A 82 2.42 10.20 41.95
CA GLN A 82 3.16 8.96 42.09
C GLN A 82 4.00 9.01 43.34
N LYS A 83 3.93 7.95 44.15
CA LYS A 83 4.95 7.67 45.15
C LYS A 83 5.50 6.27 44.90
N TRP A 84 6.79 6.09 45.11
CA TRP A 84 7.39 4.79 45.09
C TRP A 84 8.39 4.59 46.21
N VAL A 85 8.55 3.34 46.62
CA VAL A 85 9.57 2.90 47.58
C VAL A 85 10.35 1.75 46.94
N SER A 86 11.66 1.75 47.13
CA SER A 86 12.55 0.66 46.72
C SER A 86 12.08 -0.65 47.33
N ARG A 87 12.20 -1.74 46.57
CA ARG A 87 11.99 -3.09 47.09
C ARG A 87 13.09 -3.54 48.04
N TYR A 88 14.29 -2.98 47.86
CA TYR A 88 15.44 -3.33 48.68
C TYR A 88 15.37 -2.60 50.02
N GLU A 89 16.10 -3.14 51.00
CA GLU A 89 16.19 -2.58 52.35
C GLU A 89 16.95 -1.23 52.41
N ASP A 90 17.38 -0.69 51.27
CA ASP A 90 17.96 0.65 51.19
C ASP A 90 16.93 1.74 51.53
N GLY A 91 15.63 1.47 51.42
CA GLY A 91 14.59 2.44 51.75
C GLY A 91 14.59 3.68 50.83
N SER A 92 15.26 3.61 49.68
CA SER A 92 15.20 4.66 48.67
C SER A 92 13.74 4.87 48.26
N SER A 93 13.34 6.12 47.99
CA SER A 93 11.95 6.43 47.66
C SER A 93 11.86 7.61 46.70
N GLY A 94 10.71 7.80 46.09
CA GLY A 94 10.47 8.99 45.31
C GLY A 94 9.01 9.39 45.29
N ILE A 95 8.80 10.69 45.11
CA ILE A 95 7.48 11.30 44.99
C ILE A 95 7.53 12.23 43.79
N GLY A 96 6.49 12.22 42.97
CA GLY A 96 6.39 13.10 41.83
C GLY A 96 5.00 13.14 41.24
N ASP A 97 4.83 14.02 40.27
CA ASP A 97 3.61 14.15 39.50
C ASP A 97 3.91 13.86 38.03
N ALA A 98 2.94 13.27 37.34
CA ALA A 98 2.97 13.02 35.91
C ALA A 98 1.67 13.55 35.27
N THR A 99 1.79 14.10 34.07
CA THR A 99 0.70 14.59 33.25
C THR A 99 0.82 13.99 31.87
N LEU A 100 -0.23 13.32 31.41
CA LEU A 100 -0.39 12.89 30.03
C LEU A 100 -1.57 13.65 29.43
N THR A 101 -1.32 14.38 28.36
CA THR A 101 -2.37 14.96 27.52
C THR A 101 -2.38 14.22 26.20
N SER A 102 -3.56 13.86 25.70
CA SER A 102 -3.72 13.30 24.37
C SER A 102 -4.84 14.01 23.63
N VAL A 103 -4.53 14.63 22.51
CA VAL A 103 -5.50 15.19 21.57
C VAL A 103 -5.81 14.11 20.55
N GLU A 104 -7.06 13.65 20.48
CA GLU A 104 -7.42 12.49 19.67
C GLU A 104 -8.55 12.79 18.71
N ILE A 105 -8.50 12.12 17.56
CA ILE A 105 -9.62 11.99 16.62
C ILE A 105 -10.13 10.57 16.73
N LEU A 106 -11.43 10.44 17.00
CA LEU A 106 -12.12 9.17 17.10
C LEU A 106 -13.12 9.01 15.96
N VAL A 107 -13.32 7.76 15.56
CA VAL A 107 -14.41 7.34 14.68
C VAL A 107 -15.29 6.34 15.42
N TYR A 108 -16.60 6.58 15.43
CA TYR A 108 -17.56 5.64 16.00
C TYR A 108 -18.05 4.67 14.94
N ASP A 109 -17.78 3.38 15.13
CA ASP A 109 -18.30 2.31 14.31
C ASP A 109 -19.62 1.77 14.89
N PRO A 110 -20.74 1.91 14.16
CA PRO A 110 -22.03 1.42 14.60
C PRO A 110 -22.12 -0.11 14.63
N GLU A 111 -21.33 -0.83 13.82
CA GLU A 111 -21.37 -2.31 13.77
C GLU A 111 -20.78 -2.91 15.05
N THR A 112 -19.59 -2.45 15.45
CA THR A 112 -18.92 -2.94 16.67
C THR A 112 -19.32 -2.18 17.93
N ARG A 113 -20.01 -1.04 17.79
CA ARG A 113 -20.37 -0.11 18.87
C ARG A 113 -19.12 0.35 19.65
N ARG A 114 -18.07 0.74 18.93
CA ARG A 114 -16.80 1.21 19.49
C ARG A 114 -16.38 2.54 18.90
N CYS A 115 -15.72 3.36 19.71
CA CYS A 115 -14.98 4.52 19.23
C CYS A 115 -13.50 4.16 19.11
N TYR A 116 -12.97 4.23 17.90
CA TYR A 116 -11.59 3.91 17.56
C TYR A 116 -10.77 5.18 17.42
N ILE A 117 -9.52 5.16 17.87
CA ILE A 117 -8.55 6.24 17.64
C ILE A 117 -8.05 6.14 16.20
N VAL A 118 -8.30 7.15 15.38
CA VAL A 118 -7.77 7.23 14.00
C VAL A 118 -6.49 8.05 13.91
N ALA A 119 -6.35 9.03 14.80
CA ALA A 119 -5.14 9.83 14.94
C ALA A 119 -5.06 10.42 16.35
N ARG A 120 -3.85 10.64 16.88
CA ARG A 120 -3.66 11.41 18.11
C ARG A 120 -2.30 12.08 18.22
N GLU A 121 -2.26 13.16 18.99
CA GLU A 121 -1.04 13.81 19.47
C GLU A 121 -0.97 13.63 20.98
N MET A 122 0.18 13.24 21.50
CA MET A 122 0.40 13.01 22.92
C MET A 122 1.52 13.91 23.43
N SER A 123 1.32 14.48 24.61
CA SER A 123 2.37 15.17 25.35
C SER A 123 2.44 14.62 26.77
N TYR A 124 3.66 14.33 27.21
CA TYR A 124 3.94 13.81 28.54
C TYR A 124 4.87 14.74 29.28
N LEU A 125 4.54 15.03 30.53
CA LEU A 125 5.37 15.80 31.45
C LEU A 125 5.39 15.11 32.80
N SER A 126 6.56 14.92 33.40
CA SER A 126 6.66 14.46 34.79
C SER A 126 7.81 15.10 35.54
N GLY A 127 7.66 15.22 36.85
CA GLY A 127 8.72 15.67 37.75
C GLY A 127 8.72 14.84 39.03
N HIS A 128 9.83 14.15 39.30
CA HIS A 128 10.02 13.32 40.49
C HIS A 128 11.19 13.80 41.32
N THR A 129 10.98 13.88 42.63
CA THR A 129 12.05 14.00 43.62
C THR A 129 12.32 12.62 44.19
N ILE A 130 13.56 12.16 44.06
CA ILE A 130 14.04 10.83 44.46
C ILE A 130 15.00 10.99 45.61
N THR A 131 14.70 10.37 46.74
CA THR A 131 15.63 10.16 47.85
C THR A 131 16.42 8.89 47.61
N VAL A 132 17.74 9.03 47.55
CA VAL A 132 18.69 7.93 47.35
C VAL A 132 19.36 7.62 48.68
N ASN A 133 19.28 6.36 49.08
CA ASN A 133 19.96 5.84 50.25
C ASN A 133 21.02 4.82 49.84
N ASP A 134 21.96 4.54 50.73
CA ASP A 134 22.93 3.47 50.56
C ASP A 134 22.32 2.11 50.91
N PRO A 135 23.01 0.99 50.63
CA PRO A 135 22.50 -0.35 50.95
C PRO A 135 22.23 -0.61 52.44
N THR A 136 22.66 0.27 53.35
CA THR A 136 22.37 0.19 54.79
C THR A 136 21.16 1.04 55.19
N GLY A 137 20.55 1.74 54.24
CA GLY A 137 19.44 2.66 54.46
C GLY A 137 19.87 4.07 54.85
N ALA A 138 21.16 4.38 54.84
CA ALA A 138 21.64 5.72 55.18
C ALA A 138 21.41 6.68 54.00
N TYR A 139 20.89 7.86 54.30
CA TYR A 139 20.63 8.90 53.30
C TYR A 139 21.92 9.34 52.60
N ILE A 140 21.95 9.22 51.27
CA ILE A 140 23.04 9.74 50.43
C ILE A 140 22.68 11.13 49.91
N GLY A 141 21.46 11.29 49.40
CA GLY A 141 21.07 12.51 48.71
C GLY A 141 19.67 12.51 48.14
N THR A 142 19.32 13.63 47.51
CA THR A 142 18.07 13.80 46.78
C THR A 142 18.38 14.23 45.36
N SER A 143 17.69 13.66 44.37
CA SER A 143 17.82 14.00 42.95
C SER A 143 16.45 14.25 42.33
N ASN A 144 16.38 15.16 41.37
CA ASN A 144 15.19 15.41 40.58
C ASN A 144 15.32 14.74 39.21
N VAL A 145 14.25 14.09 38.78
CA VAL A 145 14.14 13.48 37.46
C VAL A 145 12.93 14.09 36.78
N ASN A 146 13.16 14.74 35.66
CA ASN A 146 12.10 15.29 34.82
C ASN A 146 11.91 14.39 33.61
N GLY A 147 10.67 14.20 33.17
CA GLY A 147 10.33 13.48 31.95
C GLY A 147 9.57 14.41 31.02
N PHE A 148 9.93 14.44 29.75
CA PHE A 148 9.23 15.17 28.70
C PHE A 148 9.21 14.36 27.41
N GLY A 149 8.08 14.35 26.71
CA GLY A 149 7.96 13.76 25.38
C GLY A 149 6.78 14.34 24.64
N GLU A 150 6.88 14.37 23.32
CA GLU A 150 5.80 14.64 22.38
C GLU A 150 5.81 13.55 21.31
N GLN A 151 4.63 13.11 20.88
CA GLN A 151 4.50 12.11 19.83
C GLN A 151 3.19 12.28 19.08
N SER A 152 3.24 12.10 17.76
CA SER A 152 2.08 12.03 16.88
C SER A 152 1.90 10.61 16.34
N GLU A 153 0.67 10.15 16.24
CA GLU A 153 0.32 8.81 15.76
C GLU A 153 -0.87 8.88 14.80
N TYR A 154 -0.77 8.15 13.70
CA TYR A 154 -1.83 7.98 12.72
C TYR A 154 -2.10 6.49 12.52
N TYR A 155 -3.37 6.08 12.65
CA TYR A 155 -3.80 4.69 12.65
C TYR A 155 -4.63 4.30 11.42
N GLY A 156 -4.83 5.23 10.48
CA GLY A 156 -5.73 5.02 9.35
C GLY A 156 -7.19 5.33 9.69
N ALA A 157 -7.95 5.75 8.67
CA ALA A 157 -9.39 6.01 8.78
C ALA A 157 -10.23 4.77 8.41
N GLY A 158 -9.78 3.58 8.79
CA GLY A 158 -10.45 2.32 8.47
C GLY A 158 -10.05 1.75 7.11
N MET A 159 -9.84 0.43 7.08
CA MET A 159 -9.48 -0.32 5.87
C MET A 159 -10.73 -0.70 5.10
N LEU A 160 -10.79 -0.36 3.81
CA LEU A 160 -11.90 -0.73 2.94
C LEU A 160 -11.85 -2.25 2.70
N ILE A 161 -12.82 -3.00 3.23
CA ILE A 161 -12.92 -4.44 3.06
C ILE A 161 -14.19 -4.82 2.32
N LYS A 162 -14.07 -5.84 1.46
CA LYS A 162 -15.21 -6.42 0.79
C LYS A 162 -16.02 -7.24 1.79
N LYS A 163 -17.27 -6.86 2.04
CA LYS A 163 -18.19 -7.65 2.85
C LYS A 163 -18.77 -8.73 1.94
N GLU A 164 -18.43 -9.99 2.17
CA GLU A 164 -19.15 -11.09 1.53
C GLU A 164 -20.50 -11.23 2.25
N PRO A 165 -21.64 -10.96 1.59
CA PRO A 165 -22.94 -11.11 2.24
C PRO A 165 -23.14 -12.59 2.59
N GLU A 166 -23.56 -12.90 3.82
CA GLU A 166 -23.92 -14.27 4.20
C GLU A 166 -25.04 -14.78 3.28
N GLY A 167 -24.72 -15.76 2.43
CA GLY A 167 -25.67 -16.32 1.45
C GLY A 167 -25.76 -15.57 0.12
N ALA A 168 -24.78 -14.73 -0.22
CA ALA A 168 -24.74 -14.00 -1.49
C ALA A 168 -24.85 -14.92 -2.71
N SER A 169 -25.86 -14.67 -3.54
CA SER A 169 -25.89 -15.19 -4.91
C SER A 169 -24.86 -14.46 -5.78
N ALA A 170 -24.42 -15.04 -6.89
CA ALA A 170 -23.46 -14.43 -7.83
C ALA A 170 -23.90 -13.06 -8.42
N SER A 171 -25.14 -12.62 -8.19
CA SER A 171 -25.66 -11.32 -8.61
C SER A 171 -25.72 -10.27 -7.49
N SER A 172 -25.22 -10.57 -6.30
CA SER A 172 -25.22 -9.62 -5.18
C SER A 172 -24.22 -8.50 -5.48
N LYS A 173 -24.66 -7.24 -5.43
CA LYS A 173 -23.77 -6.09 -5.54
C LYS A 173 -22.71 -6.21 -4.44
N THR A 174 -21.44 -6.03 -4.78
CA THR A 174 -20.37 -5.97 -3.79
C THR A 174 -20.69 -4.87 -2.78
N GLU A 175 -20.79 -5.23 -1.50
CA GLU A 175 -20.89 -4.26 -0.41
C GLU A 175 -19.49 -4.06 0.18
N TRP A 176 -19.05 -2.81 0.27
CA TRP A 176 -17.83 -2.44 0.97
C TRP A 176 -18.17 -2.00 2.40
N THR A 177 -17.29 -2.30 3.35
CA THR A 177 -17.36 -1.77 4.71
C THR A 177 -15.97 -1.30 5.15
N LEU A 178 -15.91 -0.51 6.22
CA LEU A 178 -14.66 -0.06 6.81
C LEU A 178 -14.34 -0.91 8.03
N ASN A 179 -13.14 -1.47 8.03
CA ASN A 179 -12.62 -2.23 9.14
C ASN A 179 -11.67 -1.37 9.99
N PHE A 180 -12.02 -1.18 11.25
CA PHE A 180 -11.22 -0.47 12.26
C PHE A 180 -10.55 -1.42 13.26
N SER A 181 -10.50 -2.72 12.98
CA SER A 181 -9.98 -3.72 13.93
C SER A 181 -8.55 -3.48 14.40
N VAL A 182 -7.78 -2.74 13.61
CA VAL A 182 -6.36 -2.39 13.87
C VAL A 182 -6.21 -1.08 14.64
N ASN A 183 -7.26 -0.27 14.70
CA ASN A 183 -7.24 0.98 15.44
C ASN A 183 -7.39 0.72 16.95
N PRO A 184 -6.68 1.47 17.82
CA PRO A 184 -6.89 1.35 19.25
C PRO A 184 -8.31 1.75 19.63
N VAL A 185 -8.96 0.96 20.48
CA VAL A 185 -10.29 1.30 21.02
C VAL A 185 -10.12 2.31 22.15
N ARG A 186 -10.80 3.47 22.05
CA ARG A 186 -10.89 4.45 23.14
C ARG A 186 -12.12 4.21 23.99
N ILE A 187 -13.28 3.96 23.37
CA ILE A 187 -14.55 3.71 24.07
C ILE A 187 -15.18 2.43 23.53
N ASP A 188 -15.54 1.51 24.42
CA ASP A 188 -16.42 0.39 24.11
C ASP A 188 -17.81 0.68 24.68
N VAL A 189 -18.71 1.13 23.81
CA VAL A 189 -20.08 1.50 24.19
C VAL A 189 -20.87 0.28 24.62
N GLY A 190 -20.62 -0.87 23.99
CA GLY A 190 -21.28 -2.14 24.31
C GLY A 190 -21.06 -2.54 25.78
N ASN A 191 -19.84 -2.32 26.28
CA ASN A 191 -19.44 -2.64 27.64
C ASN A 191 -19.49 -1.43 28.60
N SER A 192 -19.82 -0.24 28.10
CA SER A 192 -19.84 1.02 28.89
C SER A 192 -18.49 1.31 29.57
N ILE A 193 -17.39 1.09 28.85
CA ILE A 193 -16.03 1.33 29.32
C ILE A 193 -15.29 2.33 28.44
N ILE A 194 -14.41 3.11 29.06
CA ILE A 194 -13.40 3.91 28.37
C ILE A 194 -12.02 3.36 28.74
N PHE A 195 -11.19 3.13 27.74
CA PHE A 195 -9.78 2.79 27.94
C PHE A 195 -9.05 4.07 28.27
N THR A 196 -8.33 4.12 29.39
CA THR A 196 -7.72 5.38 29.86
C THR A 196 -6.39 5.67 29.17
N ASN A 197 -5.64 4.62 28.85
CA ASN A 197 -4.32 4.72 28.25
C ASN A 197 -4.08 3.63 27.19
N PRO A 198 -4.79 3.65 26.04
CA PRO A 198 -4.50 2.76 24.92
C PRO A 198 -3.03 2.88 24.53
N ARG A 199 -2.35 1.74 24.42
CA ARG A 199 -0.90 1.63 24.23
C ARG A 199 -0.43 2.51 23.05
N PRO A 200 0.62 3.34 23.22
CA PRO A 200 1.23 4.08 22.11
C PRO A 200 1.96 3.14 21.15
N TRP A 201 2.06 3.57 19.89
CA TRP A 201 2.84 2.92 18.85
C TRP A 201 4.32 2.87 19.22
N LYS A 202 4.91 4.01 19.56
CA LYS A 202 6.27 4.07 20.11
C LYS A 202 6.14 4.08 21.62
N GLU A 203 6.63 3.03 22.29
CA GLU A 203 6.61 3.04 23.76
C GLU A 203 7.69 3.97 24.32
N GLU A 204 8.86 3.99 23.70
CA GLU A 204 10.00 4.79 24.14
C GLU A 204 10.06 6.14 23.42
N TRP A 205 9.31 7.12 23.91
CA TRP A 205 9.24 8.48 23.34
C TRP A 205 9.44 9.58 24.38
N VAL A 206 9.61 9.20 25.66
CA VAL A 206 9.82 10.15 26.74
C VAL A 206 11.31 10.26 27.05
N THR A 207 11.84 11.47 26.99
CA THR A 207 13.19 11.79 27.46
C THR A 207 13.16 12.09 28.95
N TYR A 208 13.90 11.30 29.73
CA TYR A 208 14.13 11.54 31.15
C TYR A 208 15.47 12.21 31.37
N THR A 209 15.46 13.37 32.02
CA THR A 209 16.66 14.15 32.37
C THR A 209 16.83 14.17 33.88
N THR A 210 18.03 13.81 34.34
CA THR A 210 18.43 13.88 35.75
C THR A 210 19.24 15.14 36.05
N ILE A 211 19.45 15.48 37.33
CA ILE A 211 20.27 16.64 37.73
C ILE A 211 21.73 16.55 37.23
N SER A 212 22.25 15.35 36.97
CA SER A 212 23.60 15.19 36.39
C SER A 212 23.61 15.33 34.86
N ASP A 213 22.58 15.94 34.27
CA ASP A 213 22.36 16.10 32.83
C ASP A 213 22.39 14.79 32.02
N ASN A 214 22.27 13.64 32.70
CA ASN A 214 22.09 12.37 32.01
C ASN A 214 20.68 12.32 31.44
N THR A 215 20.60 12.21 30.12
CA THR A 215 19.36 11.99 29.37
C THR A 215 19.24 10.51 29.03
N ARG A 216 18.02 9.98 29.10
CA ARG A 216 17.68 8.66 28.58
C ARG A 216 16.31 8.69 27.94
N LEU A 217 16.18 8.02 26.80
CA LEU A 217 14.88 7.73 26.22
C LEU A 217 14.24 6.57 27.01
N GLY A 218 12.92 6.57 27.15
CA GLY A 218 12.22 5.48 27.80
C GLY A 218 10.71 5.62 27.68
N VAL A 219 10.01 4.69 28.33
CA VAL A 219 8.54 4.63 28.32
C VAL A 219 7.93 5.69 29.21
N MET A 220 6.75 6.20 28.83
CA MET A 220 5.96 7.06 29.72
C MET A 220 5.66 6.34 31.04
N ARG A 221 5.79 7.04 32.16
CA ARG A 221 5.52 6.49 33.49
C ARG A 221 4.24 7.13 33.99
N ILE A 222 3.11 6.57 33.60
CA ILE A 222 1.78 6.95 34.08
C ILE A 222 0.93 5.69 34.06
N TRP A 223 0.16 5.45 35.13
CA TRP A 223 -0.55 4.19 35.35
C TRP A 223 -1.99 4.44 35.83
N PRO A 224 -2.85 5.11 35.03
CA PRO A 224 -4.27 5.11 35.30
C PRO A 224 -4.83 3.67 35.21
N PRO A 225 -6.01 3.40 35.79
CA PRO A 225 -6.69 2.11 35.59
C PRO A 225 -6.93 1.84 34.10
N ASP A 226 -6.62 0.65 33.59
CA ASP A 226 -6.67 0.35 32.15
C ASP A 226 -8.02 0.73 31.52
N GLU A 227 -9.10 0.43 32.25
CA GLU A 227 -10.47 0.74 31.88
C GLU A 227 -11.23 1.41 33.04
N LEU A 228 -12.14 2.33 32.68
CA LEU A 228 -13.07 2.93 33.62
C LEU A 228 -14.49 2.76 33.10
N ALA A 229 -15.39 2.31 33.98
CA ALA A 229 -16.82 2.36 33.72
C ALA A 229 -17.26 3.81 33.52
N VAL A 230 -18.01 4.05 32.46
CA VAL A 230 -18.57 5.36 32.08
C VAL A 230 -20.06 5.21 31.90
N ASP A 231 -20.82 6.14 32.48
CA ASP A 231 -22.28 6.16 32.29
C ASP A 231 -22.60 6.66 30.88
N MET A 232 -22.62 5.72 29.94
CA MET A 232 -22.81 5.97 28.52
C MET A 232 -24.25 5.66 28.08
N ALA A 233 -25.23 5.76 28.99
CA ALA A 233 -26.56 5.16 28.86
C ALA A 233 -27.37 5.50 27.58
N ASN A 234 -26.93 6.38 26.67
CA ASN A 234 -27.60 6.67 25.40
C ASN A 234 -26.68 7.09 24.22
N LEU A 235 -25.40 6.69 24.19
CA LEU A 235 -24.41 7.22 23.23
C LEU A 235 -23.93 6.04 22.36
N VAL A 236 -23.96 6.01 21.02
CA VAL A 236 -23.40 6.96 20.06
C VAL A 236 -24.08 6.79 18.69
N ALA A 237 -24.55 7.92 18.17
CA ALA A 237 -24.83 8.36 16.80
C ALA A 237 -25.78 9.56 16.99
N GLY A 238 -25.23 10.77 17.16
CA GLY A 238 -26.04 11.98 17.42
C GLY A 238 -25.65 12.81 18.64
N VAL A 239 -24.80 12.29 19.54
CA VAL A 239 -24.34 13.08 20.69
C VAL A 239 -23.25 14.06 20.26
N GLN A 240 -23.42 15.32 20.67
CA GLN A 240 -22.53 16.42 20.36
C GLN A 240 -21.28 16.44 21.24
N GLU A 241 -21.37 16.03 22.50
CA GLU A 241 -20.24 16.08 23.44
C GLU A 241 -20.18 14.80 24.30
N LEU A 242 -18.98 14.23 24.42
CA LEU A 242 -18.65 13.14 25.34
C LEU A 242 -17.64 13.68 26.35
N SER A 243 -18.05 13.84 27.60
CA SER A 243 -17.12 14.28 28.64
C SER A 243 -17.30 13.51 29.93
N GLY A 244 -16.22 13.40 30.68
CA GLY A 244 -16.23 12.71 31.96
C GLY A 244 -14.95 12.93 32.72
N GLU A 245 -15.05 12.72 34.03
CA GLU A 245 -13.95 12.86 34.95
C GLU A 245 -14.08 11.82 36.06
N ARG A 246 -12.97 11.17 36.40
CA ARG A 246 -12.90 10.23 37.51
C ARG A 246 -11.56 10.32 38.21
N ASN A 247 -11.61 10.41 39.54
CA ASN A 247 -10.44 10.18 40.37
C ASN A 247 -10.22 8.68 40.54
N TYR A 248 -8.97 8.25 40.58
CA TYR A 248 -8.57 6.88 40.86
C TYR A 248 -7.53 6.83 41.98
N ASN A 249 -7.53 5.73 42.71
CA ASN A 249 -6.61 5.47 43.80
C ASN A 249 -5.67 4.29 43.45
N PRO A 250 -4.61 4.04 44.25
CA PRO A 250 -3.60 3.02 43.90
C PRO A 250 -4.13 1.60 43.75
N SER A 251 -5.28 1.26 44.36
CA SER A 251 -5.86 -0.08 44.24
C SER A 251 -6.57 -0.34 42.91
N GLU A 252 -6.82 0.72 42.12
CA GLU A 252 -7.46 0.63 40.81
C GLU A 252 -6.44 0.54 39.66
N SER A 253 -5.16 0.82 39.93
CA SER A 253 -4.10 0.88 38.93
C SER A 253 -3.27 -0.40 38.90
N GLY A 254 -3.12 -1.01 37.72
CA GLY A 254 -2.22 -2.13 37.49
C GLY A 254 -0.78 -1.65 37.28
N VAL A 255 0.02 -1.55 38.34
CA VAL A 255 1.47 -1.31 38.17
C VAL A 255 2.16 -2.65 37.98
N TYR A 256 2.60 -2.93 36.76
CA TYR A 256 3.42 -4.11 36.52
C TYR A 256 4.78 -3.95 37.20
N GLU A 257 5.03 -4.87 38.12
CA GLU A 257 6.10 -4.86 39.11
C GLU A 257 7.50 -5.19 38.54
N ALA A 258 7.76 -4.85 37.27
CA ALA A 258 9.01 -5.12 36.56
C ALA A 258 10.19 -4.22 36.97
N THR A 259 9.94 -3.24 37.85
CA THR A 259 11.00 -2.41 38.45
C THR A 259 11.26 -2.84 39.89
N ASP A 260 12.47 -2.62 40.41
CA ASP A 260 12.83 -2.83 41.82
C ASP A 260 12.15 -1.82 42.77
N ARG A 261 10.92 -1.40 42.48
CA ARG A 261 10.18 -0.33 43.15
C ARG A 261 8.70 -0.70 43.25
N PHE A 262 8.11 -0.45 44.41
CA PHE A 262 6.67 -0.45 44.61
C PHE A 262 6.10 0.93 44.33
N TRP A 263 5.27 1.07 43.29
CA TRP A 263 4.61 2.34 42.97
C TRP A 263 3.19 2.39 43.54
N THR A 264 2.77 3.58 43.91
CA THR A 264 1.43 3.88 44.44
C THR A 264 0.84 5.08 43.67
N PRO A 265 0.44 4.88 42.40
CA PRO A 265 -0.16 5.93 41.59
C PRO A 265 -1.55 6.29 42.08
N SER A 266 -1.91 7.56 42.02
CA SER A 266 -3.26 8.02 42.31
C SER A 266 -3.50 9.32 41.56
N GLY A 267 -4.69 9.57 41.06
CA GLY A 267 -4.84 10.68 40.16
C GLY A 267 -6.25 10.93 39.70
N LYS A 268 -6.32 11.68 38.61
CA LYS A 268 -7.55 12.08 37.93
C LYS A 268 -7.38 11.81 36.44
N PHE A 269 -8.36 11.10 35.89
CA PHE A 269 -8.53 10.91 34.45
C PHE A 269 -9.73 11.75 34.02
N SER A 270 -9.59 12.52 32.95
CA SER A 270 -10.67 13.30 32.36
C SER A 270 -10.60 13.26 30.84
N TYR A 271 -11.75 13.35 30.21
CA TYR A 271 -11.89 13.41 28.77
C TYR A 271 -12.95 14.42 28.37
N ASN A 272 -12.75 15.04 27.22
CA ASN A 272 -13.73 15.89 26.58
C ASN A 272 -13.60 15.76 25.06
N PHE A 273 -14.60 15.15 24.43
CA PHE A 273 -14.71 15.02 22.99
C PHE A 273 -15.94 15.77 22.49
N SER A 274 -15.78 16.50 21.41
CA SER A 274 -16.87 17.12 20.67
C SER A 274 -17.02 16.44 19.33
N ARG A 275 -18.26 16.22 18.90
CA ARG A 275 -18.56 15.72 17.56
C ARG A 275 -18.05 16.74 16.55
N MET A 276 -17.47 16.24 15.46
CA MET A 276 -16.99 17.07 14.36
C MET A 276 -17.55 16.57 13.03
N SER A 277 -17.50 17.44 12.02
CA SER A 277 -17.81 17.04 10.65
C SER A 277 -16.71 16.15 10.07
N PHE A 278 -17.06 15.42 9.02
CA PHE A 278 -16.13 14.56 8.30
C PHE A 278 -14.96 15.38 7.71
N GLU A 279 -15.25 16.54 7.10
CA GLU A 279 -14.27 17.42 6.48
C GLU A 279 -13.27 17.97 7.51
N GLU A 280 -13.77 18.39 8.68
CA GLU A 280 -12.90 18.81 9.78
C GLU A 280 -12.03 17.65 10.29
N ALA A 281 -12.59 16.43 10.38
CA ALA A 281 -11.85 15.27 10.85
C ALA A 281 -10.68 14.96 9.90
N MET A 282 -10.93 14.95 8.59
CA MET A 282 -9.89 14.66 7.60
C MET A 282 -8.79 15.73 7.60
N ALA A 283 -9.14 17.00 7.76
CA ALA A 283 -8.16 18.08 7.86
C ALA A 283 -7.23 17.91 9.07
N VAL A 284 -7.76 17.52 10.23
CA VAL A 284 -6.93 17.28 11.42
C VAL A 284 -6.11 16.00 11.28
N ILE A 285 -6.69 14.94 10.70
CA ILE A 285 -5.98 13.69 10.46
C ILE A 285 -4.77 13.91 9.54
N GLU A 286 -4.92 14.63 8.43
CA GLU A 286 -3.80 14.89 7.52
C GLU A 286 -2.69 15.71 8.20
N ARG A 287 -3.05 16.68 9.07
CA ARG A 287 -2.08 17.40 9.88
C ARG A 287 -1.30 16.47 10.83
N ILE A 288 -2.00 15.59 11.55
CA ILE A 288 -1.37 14.65 12.50
C ILE A 288 -0.54 13.62 11.74
N LYS A 289 -1.02 13.13 10.60
CA LYS A 289 -0.30 12.21 9.71
C LYS A 289 1.01 12.83 9.24
N GLU A 290 1.01 14.09 8.83
CA GLU A 290 2.24 14.80 8.48
C GLU A 290 3.21 14.91 9.66
N ALA A 291 2.71 15.23 10.86
CA ALA A 291 3.53 15.26 12.07
C ALA A 291 4.03 13.86 12.51
N ALA A 292 3.29 12.81 12.16
CA ALA A 292 3.64 11.42 12.46
C ALA A 292 4.65 10.83 11.46
N ARG A 293 4.92 11.47 10.32
CA ARG A 293 5.90 10.99 9.32
C ARG A 293 7.34 10.90 9.81
N GLU A 294 7.66 11.37 11.02
CA GLU A 294 8.96 11.14 11.68
C GLU A 294 9.11 9.72 12.27
N THR A 295 8.46 8.72 11.66
CA THR A 295 8.45 7.33 12.15
C THR A 295 9.61 6.51 11.62
N LYS A 296 9.98 5.51 12.43
CA LYS A 296 10.92 4.45 12.06
C LYS A 296 10.61 3.91 10.67
N THR A 297 11.65 3.53 9.93
CA THR A 297 11.47 2.91 8.61
C THR A 297 10.74 1.57 8.76
N PHE A 298 10.10 1.08 7.71
CA PHE A 298 9.48 -0.24 7.72
C PHE A 298 10.53 -1.32 8.04
N GLU A 299 11.75 -1.19 7.53
CA GLU A 299 12.87 -2.08 7.86
C GLU A 299 13.17 -2.09 9.37
N GLU A 300 13.19 -0.93 10.01
CA GLU A 300 13.36 -0.83 11.46
C GLU A 300 12.20 -1.49 12.23
N MET A 301 10.96 -1.39 11.71
CA MET A 301 9.79 -2.09 12.27
C MET A 301 9.91 -3.62 12.12
N ALA A 302 10.51 -4.10 11.03
CA ALA A 302 10.63 -5.52 10.73
C ALA A 302 11.91 -6.17 11.28
N GLN A 303 12.76 -5.45 12.02
CA GLN A 303 14.09 -5.91 12.43
C GLN A 303 14.08 -7.26 13.19
N ASP A 304 13.02 -7.52 13.97
CA ASP A 304 12.83 -8.74 14.77
C ASP A 304 11.89 -9.79 14.11
N LEU A 305 11.54 -9.58 12.84
CA LEU A 305 10.71 -10.50 12.05
C LEU A 305 11.59 -11.45 11.20
N PRO A 306 11.03 -12.52 10.59
CA PRO A 306 11.75 -13.37 9.65
C PRO A 306 12.31 -12.61 8.44
N ASP A 307 13.32 -13.15 7.76
CA ASP A 307 14.00 -12.46 6.66
C ASP A 307 13.06 -12.05 5.52
N ALA A 308 12.06 -12.86 5.18
CA ALA A 308 11.05 -12.50 4.19
C ALA A 308 10.34 -11.18 4.56
N TRP A 309 9.98 -10.99 5.84
CA TRP A 309 9.39 -9.74 6.31
C TRP A 309 10.34 -8.55 6.22
N LYS A 310 11.63 -8.74 6.55
CA LYS A 310 12.63 -7.67 6.44
C LYS A 310 12.78 -7.20 5.00
N GLU A 311 12.84 -8.14 4.06
CA GLU A 311 12.96 -7.80 2.64
C GLU A 311 11.68 -7.17 2.08
N THR A 312 10.49 -7.61 2.51
CA THR A 312 9.22 -6.94 2.19
C THR A 312 9.19 -5.51 2.75
N ALA A 313 9.70 -5.31 3.96
CA ALA A 313 9.75 -4.01 4.60
C ALA A 313 10.73 -3.05 3.91
N LYS A 314 11.90 -3.52 3.47
CA LYS A 314 12.82 -2.74 2.63
C LYS A 314 12.18 -2.29 1.32
N LEU A 315 11.38 -3.16 0.69
CA LEU A 315 10.60 -2.78 -0.50
C LEU A 315 9.59 -1.69 -0.20
N ALA A 316 8.95 -1.73 0.97
CA ALA A 316 8.05 -0.66 1.41
C ALA A 316 8.79 0.65 1.68
N ASP A 317 10.01 0.61 2.25
CA ASP A 317 10.83 1.82 2.43
C ASP A 317 11.24 2.45 1.09
N ALA A 318 11.63 1.61 0.11
CA ALA A 318 11.91 2.06 -1.25
C ALA A 318 10.66 2.67 -1.90
N LEU A 319 9.51 2.03 -1.75
CA LEU A 319 8.24 2.52 -2.28
C LEU A 319 7.80 3.83 -1.63
N SER A 320 7.96 3.97 -0.30
CA SER A 320 7.70 5.22 0.43
C SER A 320 8.60 6.33 -0.06
N THR A 321 9.89 6.05 -0.24
CA THR A 321 10.87 7.00 -0.77
C THR A 321 10.47 7.50 -2.17
N VAL A 322 10.06 6.58 -3.05
CA VAL A 322 9.57 6.92 -4.39
C VAL A 322 8.30 7.78 -4.32
N ALA A 323 7.31 7.37 -3.52
CA ALA A 323 6.04 8.09 -3.40
C ALA A 323 6.20 9.49 -2.80
N ASP A 324 7.06 9.67 -1.79
CA ASP A 324 7.29 10.97 -1.16
C ASP A 324 8.00 11.95 -2.10
N ALA A 325 9.01 11.46 -2.84
CA ALA A 325 9.70 12.24 -3.86
C ALA A 325 8.75 12.59 -5.02
N SER A 326 7.89 11.65 -5.41
CA SER A 326 6.88 11.82 -6.46
C SER A 326 5.86 12.90 -6.07
N ALA A 327 5.29 12.83 -4.87
CA ALA A 327 4.38 13.83 -4.33
C ALA A 327 5.00 15.23 -4.27
N THR A 328 6.30 15.33 -3.94
CA THR A 328 7.03 16.60 -3.93
C THR A 328 7.18 17.17 -5.34
N ALA A 329 7.59 16.36 -6.31
CA ALA A 329 7.67 16.76 -7.72
C ALA A 329 6.29 17.20 -8.26
N GLY A 330 5.24 16.44 -7.95
CA GLY A 330 3.86 16.74 -8.34
C GLY A 330 3.37 18.07 -7.78
N LYS A 331 3.66 18.41 -6.52
CA LYS A 331 3.30 19.71 -5.92
C LYS A 331 3.94 20.89 -6.67
N ILE A 332 5.21 20.77 -7.05
CA ILE A 332 5.93 21.81 -7.81
C ILE A 332 5.26 22.02 -9.18
N LEU A 333 4.99 20.91 -9.89
CA LEU A 333 4.41 20.94 -11.23
C LEU A 333 2.95 21.45 -11.22
N ASN A 334 2.12 21.01 -10.27
CA ASN A 334 0.74 21.47 -10.13
C ASN A 334 0.66 22.97 -9.79
N SER A 335 1.55 23.46 -8.92
CA SER A 335 1.63 24.90 -8.61
C SER A 335 1.98 25.73 -9.85
N ALA A 336 2.85 25.19 -10.70
CA ALA A 336 3.22 25.83 -11.96
C ALA A 336 2.07 25.79 -12.99
N GLU A 337 1.31 24.69 -13.09
CA GLU A 337 0.12 24.58 -13.94
C GLU A 337 -0.96 25.58 -13.52
N GLU A 338 -1.24 25.68 -12.22
CA GLU A 338 -2.23 26.62 -11.69
C GLU A 338 -1.85 28.06 -12.02
N TYR A 339 -0.59 28.45 -11.81
CA TYR A 339 -0.10 29.79 -12.16
C TYR A 339 -0.16 30.08 -13.68
N ALA A 340 0.09 29.06 -14.50
CA ALA A 340 0.09 29.16 -15.96
C ALA A 340 -1.31 29.38 -16.56
N SER A 341 -2.37 28.97 -15.85
CA SER A 341 -3.76 29.06 -16.32
C SER A 341 -4.28 30.49 -16.48
N ASP A 342 -3.61 31.48 -15.88
CA ASP A 342 -4.04 32.90 -15.86
C ASP A 342 -3.46 33.77 -17.01
N GLY A 343 -2.87 33.15 -18.04
CA GLY A 343 -2.50 33.81 -19.31
C GLY A 343 -1.04 33.63 -19.75
N SER A 344 -0.72 34.02 -20.99
CA SER A 344 0.54 33.66 -21.66
C SER A 344 1.82 34.15 -20.97
N LYS A 345 1.80 35.34 -20.35
CA LYS A 345 2.97 35.86 -19.61
C LYS A 345 3.26 35.05 -18.35
N ARG A 346 2.23 34.63 -17.62
CA ARG A 346 2.38 33.81 -16.42
C ARG A 346 2.84 32.39 -16.74
N TYR A 347 2.49 31.88 -17.93
CA TYR A 347 3.00 30.61 -18.40
C TYR A 347 4.52 30.61 -18.56
N GLN A 348 5.10 31.67 -19.14
CA GLN A 348 6.57 31.78 -19.27
C GLN A 348 7.24 31.78 -17.89
N GLU A 349 6.69 32.54 -16.95
CA GLU A 349 7.15 32.58 -15.55
C GLU A 349 7.00 31.19 -14.87
N SER A 350 5.95 30.42 -15.14
CA SER A 350 5.80 29.03 -14.67
C SER A 350 6.89 28.11 -15.21
N VAL A 351 7.16 28.18 -16.52
CA VAL A 351 8.20 27.37 -17.17
C VAL A 351 9.58 27.69 -16.60
N GLU A 352 9.90 28.98 -16.45
CA GLU A 352 11.15 29.42 -15.82
C GLU A 352 11.25 28.92 -14.37
N SER A 353 10.17 29.01 -13.60
CA SER A 353 10.12 28.49 -12.23
C SER A 353 10.42 26.99 -12.18
N VAL A 354 9.82 26.19 -13.06
CA VAL A 354 10.02 24.73 -13.10
C VAL A 354 11.45 24.35 -13.50
N ILE A 355 12.00 25.01 -14.52
CA ILE A 355 13.39 24.75 -14.98
C ILE A 355 14.41 25.16 -13.92
N SER A 356 14.12 26.23 -13.17
CA SER A 356 15.03 26.77 -12.16
C SER A 356 14.96 26.06 -10.81
N GLU A 357 13.96 25.20 -10.57
CA GLU A 357 13.73 24.51 -9.31
C GLU A 357 14.64 23.27 -9.15
N PRO A 358 15.72 23.34 -8.35
CA PRO A 358 16.69 22.24 -8.26
C PRO A 358 16.10 21.00 -7.59
N SER A 359 15.17 21.20 -6.65
CA SER A 359 14.55 20.10 -5.92
C SER A 359 13.71 19.20 -6.83
N LEU A 360 13.15 19.72 -7.92
CA LEU A 360 12.40 18.92 -8.89
C LEU A 360 13.31 17.88 -9.54
N LYS A 361 14.43 18.31 -10.11
CA LYS A 361 15.38 17.40 -10.78
C LYS A 361 16.00 16.40 -9.82
N GLU A 362 16.29 16.83 -8.59
CA GLU A 362 16.78 15.94 -7.52
C GLU A 362 15.76 14.86 -7.16
N ASN A 363 14.48 15.22 -6.96
CA ASN A 363 13.42 14.26 -6.67
C ASN A 363 13.18 13.29 -7.84
N ILE A 364 13.12 13.78 -9.08
CA ILE A 364 12.99 12.93 -10.27
C ILE A 364 14.13 11.91 -10.34
N LYS A 365 15.38 12.35 -10.12
CA LYS A 365 16.53 11.45 -10.13
C LYS A 365 16.46 10.43 -8.99
N ARG A 366 16.11 10.87 -7.78
CA ARG A 366 15.94 9.99 -6.61
C ARG A 366 14.93 8.88 -6.88
N ILE A 367 13.79 9.22 -7.50
CA ILE A 367 12.75 8.24 -7.87
C ILE A 367 13.32 7.18 -8.82
N ARG A 368 14.05 7.60 -9.85
CA ARG A 368 14.64 6.69 -10.83
C ARG A 368 15.72 5.80 -10.24
N ASP A 369 16.62 6.38 -9.44
CA ASP A 369 17.70 5.65 -8.79
C ASP A 369 17.11 4.57 -7.85
N GLU A 370 16.06 4.89 -7.11
CA GLU A 370 15.37 3.96 -6.20
C GLU A 370 14.55 2.90 -6.97
N ALA A 371 13.69 3.31 -7.90
CA ALA A 371 12.83 2.41 -8.67
C ALA A 371 13.63 1.45 -9.55
N GLY A 372 14.67 1.95 -10.22
CA GLY A 372 15.61 1.13 -11.00
C GLY A 372 16.47 0.23 -10.10
N GLY A 373 16.86 0.72 -8.92
CA GLY A 373 17.60 -0.05 -7.92
C GLY A 373 16.83 -1.26 -7.40
N VAL A 374 15.52 -1.13 -7.20
CA VAL A 374 14.64 -2.23 -6.76
C VAL A 374 14.61 -3.38 -7.78
N GLN A 375 14.70 -3.08 -9.08
CA GLN A 375 14.61 -4.06 -10.17
C GLN A 375 15.95 -4.65 -10.62
N ALA A 376 17.07 -4.10 -10.17
CA ALA A 376 18.40 -4.56 -10.56
C ALA A 376 18.64 -6.04 -10.21
N GLU A 377 19.65 -6.67 -10.82
CA GLU A 377 20.00 -8.09 -10.54
C GLU A 377 20.33 -8.38 -9.07
N GLN A 378 20.63 -7.34 -8.28
CA GLN A 378 20.83 -7.39 -6.82
C GLN A 378 19.83 -6.52 -6.06
N GLY A 379 18.73 -6.14 -6.71
CA GLY A 379 17.71 -5.26 -6.18
C GLY A 379 16.82 -5.93 -5.13
N ALA A 380 16.02 -5.12 -4.45
CA ALA A 380 15.18 -5.55 -3.34
C ALA A 380 14.18 -6.66 -3.72
N LEU A 381 13.68 -6.69 -4.97
CA LEU A 381 12.80 -7.77 -5.45
C LEU A 381 13.53 -9.12 -5.56
N VAL A 382 14.80 -9.11 -5.98
CA VAL A 382 15.63 -10.33 -6.08
C VAL A 382 16.05 -10.82 -4.69
N SER A 383 16.31 -9.89 -3.78
CA SER A 383 16.57 -10.20 -2.39
C SER A 383 15.34 -10.85 -1.73
N LEU A 384 14.15 -10.30 -1.95
CA LEU A 384 12.89 -10.87 -1.47
C LEU A 384 12.60 -12.25 -2.07
N ASP A 385 12.81 -12.44 -3.38
CA ASP A 385 12.76 -13.76 -4.04
C ASP A 385 13.62 -14.78 -3.31
N SER A 386 14.86 -14.40 -3.01
CA SER A 386 15.84 -15.27 -2.34
C SER A 386 15.39 -15.61 -0.92
N ALA A 387 14.87 -14.64 -0.18
CA ALA A 387 14.32 -14.85 1.17
C ALA A 387 13.11 -15.80 1.16
N ILE A 388 12.20 -15.65 0.19
CA ILE A 388 11.00 -16.48 0.05
C ILE A 388 11.36 -17.91 -0.36
N LEU A 389 12.31 -18.08 -1.29
CA LEU A 389 12.82 -19.39 -1.69
C LEU A 389 13.53 -20.09 -0.53
N GLY A 390 14.34 -19.36 0.23
CA GLY A 390 15.00 -19.86 1.43
C GLY A 390 14.00 -20.31 2.49
N ALA A 391 12.92 -19.54 2.69
CA ALA A 391 11.87 -19.88 3.62
C ALA A 391 11.10 -21.16 3.22
N SER A 392 10.87 -21.37 1.93
CA SER A 392 10.03 -22.47 1.42
C SER A 392 10.67 -23.86 1.50
N GLY A 393 11.97 -23.97 1.79
CA GLY A 393 12.76 -25.22 1.65
C GLY A 393 12.63 -26.26 2.78
N GLY A 394 11.85 -26.00 3.82
CA GLY A 394 11.67 -26.91 4.96
C GLY A 394 10.84 -26.34 6.13
N GLY A 395 10.10 -25.26 5.87
CA GLY A 395 9.29 -24.53 6.86
C GLY A 395 7.94 -25.16 7.17
N GLY A 396 7.18 -24.52 8.06
CA GLY A 396 5.78 -24.88 8.31
C GLY A 396 4.86 -24.54 7.15
N ALA A 397 3.56 -24.79 7.32
CA ALA A 397 2.58 -24.73 6.24
C ALA A 397 2.44 -23.31 5.65
N GLU A 398 2.47 -22.28 6.49
CA GLU A 398 2.35 -20.89 6.03
C GLU A 398 3.63 -20.42 5.34
N GLN A 399 4.78 -20.85 5.83
CA GLN A 399 6.07 -20.56 5.19
C GLN A 399 6.17 -21.16 3.78
N GLN A 400 5.62 -22.36 3.56
CA GLN A 400 5.60 -23.00 2.23
C GLN A 400 4.62 -22.32 1.25
N LYS A 401 3.55 -21.71 1.76
CA LYS A 401 2.58 -20.97 0.93
C LYS A 401 3.12 -19.66 0.36
N LEU A 402 4.13 -19.06 0.99
CA LEU A 402 4.71 -17.76 0.58
C LEU A 402 5.09 -17.71 -0.89
N ARG A 403 5.65 -18.80 -1.41
CA ARG A 403 6.05 -18.85 -2.83
C ARG A 403 4.87 -18.64 -3.78
N VAL A 404 3.70 -19.16 -3.41
CA VAL A 404 2.47 -19.06 -4.21
C VAL A 404 1.85 -17.68 -4.03
N SER A 405 1.69 -17.19 -2.79
CA SER A 405 1.10 -15.88 -2.55
C SER A 405 1.93 -14.74 -3.11
N TYR A 406 3.26 -14.86 -3.11
CA TYR A 406 4.14 -13.81 -3.62
C TYR A 406 4.24 -13.75 -5.15
N SER A 407 3.97 -14.84 -5.89
CA SER A 407 4.23 -14.84 -7.33
C SER A 407 3.43 -13.80 -8.10
N GLU A 408 2.18 -13.56 -7.69
CA GLU A 408 1.32 -12.53 -8.29
C GLU A 408 1.75 -11.12 -7.85
N VAL A 409 2.02 -10.95 -6.56
CA VAL A 409 2.54 -9.72 -5.98
C VAL A 409 3.85 -9.26 -6.61
N LYS A 410 4.75 -10.20 -6.92
CA LYS A 410 6.04 -9.89 -7.53
C LYS A 410 5.89 -9.17 -8.85
N LEU A 411 5.01 -9.67 -9.73
CA LEU A 411 4.75 -9.07 -11.04
C LEU A 411 4.19 -7.67 -10.88
N LEU A 412 3.32 -7.49 -9.88
CA LEU A 412 2.74 -6.21 -9.51
C LEU A 412 3.74 -5.16 -9.07
N LEU A 413 4.58 -5.52 -8.09
CA LEU A 413 5.60 -4.61 -7.59
C LEU A 413 6.58 -4.27 -8.71
N ALA A 414 6.99 -5.26 -9.50
CA ALA A 414 7.86 -5.03 -10.65
C ALA A 414 7.22 -4.03 -11.63
N GLU A 415 5.94 -4.20 -11.99
CA GLU A 415 5.25 -3.28 -12.89
C GLU A 415 5.08 -1.87 -12.28
N LEU A 416 4.77 -1.76 -10.99
CA LEU A 416 4.62 -0.47 -10.32
C LEU A 416 5.94 0.32 -10.35
N PHE A 417 7.06 -0.32 -9.98
CA PHE A 417 8.37 0.31 -10.03
C PHE A 417 8.81 0.62 -11.48
N ALA A 418 8.49 -0.24 -12.45
CA ALA A 418 8.78 0.02 -13.87
C ALA A 418 8.00 1.24 -14.37
N SER A 419 6.75 1.36 -13.95
CA SER A 419 5.90 2.51 -14.29
C SER A 419 6.49 3.80 -13.72
N TYR A 420 6.96 3.79 -12.46
CA TYR A 420 7.66 4.93 -11.88
C TYR A 420 8.93 5.30 -12.67
N ASP A 421 9.83 4.35 -12.92
CA ASP A 421 11.08 4.65 -13.65
C ASP A 421 10.79 5.17 -15.07
N ASN A 422 9.82 4.59 -15.78
CA ASN A 422 9.45 5.03 -17.12
C ASN A 422 8.84 6.44 -17.11
N THR A 423 7.82 6.70 -16.29
CA THR A 423 7.16 8.01 -16.18
C THR A 423 8.15 9.10 -15.82
N TYR A 424 9.03 8.85 -14.84
CA TYR A 424 10.03 9.82 -14.42
C TYR A 424 11.24 9.91 -15.36
N GLY A 425 11.55 8.86 -16.11
CA GLY A 425 12.51 8.88 -17.21
C GLY A 425 12.08 9.84 -18.32
N ILE A 426 10.82 9.71 -18.76
CA ILE A 426 10.22 10.59 -19.78
C ILE A 426 10.16 12.02 -19.24
N MET A 427 9.66 12.21 -18.01
CA MET A 427 9.59 13.54 -17.40
C MET A 427 10.98 14.22 -17.32
N LEU A 428 12.02 13.47 -16.96
CA LEU A 428 13.39 14.00 -16.92
C LEU A 428 13.88 14.43 -18.31
N GLU A 429 13.67 13.60 -19.32
CA GLU A 429 14.05 13.91 -20.70
C GLU A 429 13.35 15.19 -21.21
N LYS A 430 12.04 15.30 -20.96
CA LYS A 430 11.26 16.49 -21.31
C LYS A 430 11.73 17.74 -20.56
N LEU A 431 12.04 17.61 -19.27
CA LEU A 431 12.56 18.71 -18.46
C LEU A 431 13.94 19.19 -18.95
N GLU A 432 14.83 18.26 -19.30
CA GLU A 432 16.16 18.60 -19.84
C GLU A 432 16.08 19.24 -21.23
N THR A 433 15.18 18.75 -22.08
CA THR A 433 14.91 19.37 -23.39
C THR A 433 14.32 20.77 -23.22
N LEU A 434 13.37 20.92 -22.31
CA LEU A 434 12.75 22.21 -21.98
C LEU A 434 13.79 23.21 -21.46
N GLN A 435 14.72 22.76 -20.61
CA GLN A 435 15.84 23.57 -20.13
C GLN A 435 16.76 24.00 -21.28
N ALA A 436 17.06 23.12 -22.23
CA ALA A 436 17.89 23.45 -23.38
C ALA A 436 17.23 24.49 -24.30
N VAL A 437 15.95 24.33 -24.61
CA VAL A 437 15.15 25.26 -25.42
C VAL A 437 15.10 26.65 -24.76
N ALA A 438 14.84 26.70 -23.44
CA ALA A 438 14.78 27.96 -22.69
C ALA A 438 16.12 28.71 -22.64
N ILE A 439 17.26 28.01 -22.72
CA ILE A 439 18.59 28.64 -22.78
C ILE A 439 18.91 29.15 -24.19
N SER A 440 18.49 28.42 -25.23
CA SER A 440 18.81 28.77 -26.63
C SER A 440 17.95 29.90 -27.19
N GLU A 441 16.72 30.07 -26.69
CA GLU A 441 15.76 31.01 -27.24
C GLU A 441 15.44 32.14 -26.26
N ASN A 442 15.47 33.39 -26.73
CA ASN A 442 15.09 34.56 -25.92
C ASN A 442 13.58 34.66 -25.65
N ASN A 443 12.78 33.75 -26.20
CA ASN A 443 11.33 33.72 -26.02
C ASN A 443 10.85 32.27 -26.06
N LEU A 444 10.17 31.81 -25.02
CA LEU A 444 9.59 30.46 -24.98
C LEU A 444 8.49 30.34 -26.04
N ASP A 445 8.71 29.48 -27.02
CA ASP A 445 7.84 29.24 -28.16
C ASP A 445 6.86 28.07 -27.91
N GLU A 446 6.10 27.66 -28.94
CA GLU A 446 5.10 26.59 -28.84
C GLU A 446 5.72 25.22 -28.49
N GLU A 447 6.98 24.98 -28.87
CA GLU A 447 7.71 23.75 -28.53
C GLU A 447 7.96 23.67 -27.02
N ALA A 448 8.46 24.74 -26.40
CA ALA A 448 8.65 24.81 -24.96
C ALA A 448 7.32 24.62 -24.18
N LEU A 449 6.22 25.17 -24.71
CA LEU A 449 4.90 24.98 -24.11
C LEU A 449 4.48 23.50 -24.11
N ASN A 450 4.70 22.80 -25.23
CA ASN A 450 4.32 21.39 -25.37
C ASN A 450 5.16 20.51 -24.44
N LEU A 451 6.48 20.74 -24.35
CA LEU A 451 7.34 20.03 -23.40
C LEU A 451 6.90 20.21 -21.94
N PHE A 452 6.49 21.43 -21.57
CA PHE A 452 5.94 21.68 -20.24
C PHE A 452 4.63 20.91 -20.00
N ARG A 453 3.71 20.90 -20.97
CA ARG A 453 2.45 20.12 -20.89
C ARG A 453 2.72 18.62 -20.77
N ASP A 454 3.74 18.12 -21.47
CA ASP A 454 4.14 16.72 -21.35
C ASP A 454 4.62 16.40 -19.93
N CYS A 455 5.43 17.27 -19.30
CA CYS A 455 5.82 17.13 -17.90
C CYS A 455 4.62 17.10 -16.96
N ILE A 456 3.64 18.00 -17.16
CA ILE A 456 2.39 18.02 -16.38
C ILE A 456 1.58 16.74 -16.59
N SER A 457 1.51 16.24 -17.83
CA SER A 457 0.85 14.97 -18.15
C SER A 457 1.50 13.82 -17.37
N GLN A 458 2.84 13.70 -17.42
CA GLN A 458 3.57 12.68 -16.66
C GLN A 458 3.36 12.83 -15.14
N ALA A 459 3.22 14.04 -14.61
CA ALA A 459 2.93 14.26 -13.20
C ALA A 459 1.54 13.74 -12.79
N LYS A 460 0.54 13.83 -13.69
CA LYS A 460 -0.79 13.26 -13.48
C LYS A 460 -0.73 11.72 -13.47
N ILE A 461 0.10 11.13 -14.33
CA ILE A 461 0.37 9.68 -14.29
C ILE A 461 1.00 9.28 -12.95
N ALA A 462 2.04 10.00 -12.53
CA ALA A 462 2.73 9.74 -11.28
C ALA A 462 1.80 9.84 -10.06
N ALA A 463 0.89 10.81 -10.03
CA ALA A 463 -0.10 10.93 -8.95
C ALA A 463 -0.98 9.68 -8.79
N GLN A 464 -1.28 8.96 -9.89
CA GLN A 464 -2.04 7.70 -9.82
C GLN A 464 -1.18 6.54 -9.31
N LEU A 465 0.10 6.51 -9.70
CA LEU A 465 1.06 5.56 -9.14
C LEU A 465 1.21 5.78 -7.63
N ASP A 466 1.22 7.04 -7.18
CA ASP A 466 1.28 7.40 -5.76
C ASP A 466 0.06 6.90 -5.00
N GLN A 467 -1.14 7.01 -5.56
CA GLN A 467 -2.33 6.43 -4.93
C GLN A 467 -2.19 4.92 -4.73
N LYS A 468 -1.66 4.17 -5.72
CA LYS A 468 -1.38 2.74 -5.58
C LYS A 468 -0.34 2.49 -4.50
N ALA A 469 0.76 3.23 -4.52
CA ALA A 469 1.85 3.10 -3.56
C ALA A 469 1.34 3.34 -2.13
N GLN A 470 0.55 4.38 -1.91
CA GLN A 470 -0.01 4.70 -0.59
C GLN A 470 -0.95 3.62 -0.06
N LEU A 471 -1.73 2.95 -0.92
CA LEU A 471 -2.54 1.80 -0.52
C LEU A 471 -1.66 0.63 -0.06
N LEU A 472 -0.64 0.26 -0.84
CA LEU A 472 0.30 -0.82 -0.48
C LEU A 472 1.05 -0.52 0.82
N LEU A 473 1.50 0.73 0.98
CA LEU A 473 2.17 1.22 2.17
C LEU A 473 1.25 1.19 3.39
N SER A 474 -0.02 1.56 3.23
CA SER A 474 -1.02 1.48 4.29
C SER A 474 -1.25 0.02 4.73
N ASP A 475 -1.37 -0.91 3.78
CA ASP A 475 -1.59 -2.33 4.06
C ASP A 475 -0.42 -2.93 4.85
N ILE A 476 0.84 -2.72 4.40
CA ILE A 476 2.01 -3.27 5.10
C ILE A 476 2.18 -2.63 6.48
N HIS A 477 1.94 -1.32 6.59
CA HIS A 477 1.99 -0.62 7.87
C HIS A 477 1.04 -1.25 8.87
N SER A 478 -0.22 -1.47 8.46
CA SER A 478 -1.24 -2.09 9.29
C SER A 478 -0.81 -3.48 9.77
N VAL A 479 -0.29 -4.33 8.88
CA VAL A 479 0.08 -5.71 9.23
C VAL A 479 1.34 -5.76 10.11
N LEU A 480 2.37 -4.97 9.80
CA LEU A 480 3.58 -4.90 10.62
C LEU A 480 3.26 -4.41 12.04
N TYR A 481 2.35 -3.46 12.17
CA TYR A 481 1.91 -2.97 13.46
C TYR A 481 1.22 -4.05 14.28
N ASP A 482 0.27 -4.79 13.68
CA ASP A 482 -0.41 -5.91 14.34
C ASP A 482 0.60 -6.94 14.87
N LEU A 483 1.64 -7.25 14.09
CA LEU A 483 2.71 -8.16 14.49
C LEU A 483 3.57 -7.62 15.64
N LEU A 484 3.88 -6.32 15.65
CA LEU A 484 4.64 -5.68 16.72
C LEU A 484 3.87 -5.65 18.05
N ALA A 485 2.55 -5.46 17.99
CA ALA A 485 1.69 -5.51 19.17
C ALA A 485 1.67 -6.91 19.80
N LEU A 486 1.79 -7.95 18.98
CA LEU A 486 1.77 -9.35 19.36
C LEU A 486 3.19 -9.86 19.73
N GLN A 487 3.73 -9.39 20.84
CA GLN A 487 5.03 -9.89 21.33
C GLN A 487 5.03 -11.42 21.54
N GLY A 488 6.08 -12.09 21.04
CA GLY A 488 6.28 -13.52 21.26
C GLY A 488 5.43 -14.45 20.40
N VAL A 489 4.81 -13.96 19.31
CA VAL A 489 4.09 -14.84 18.37
C VAL A 489 5.02 -15.78 17.62
N ASP A 490 4.51 -17.00 17.41
CA ASP A 490 5.17 -18.04 16.65
C ASP A 490 5.45 -17.61 15.21
N THR A 491 6.55 -18.10 14.65
CA THR A 491 7.01 -17.78 13.29
C THR A 491 5.97 -18.10 12.22
N GLU A 492 5.15 -19.15 12.37
CA GLU A 492 4.07 -19.46 11.41
C GLU A 492 2.95 -18.42 11.42
N VAL A 493 2.67 -17.78 12.56
CA VAL A 493 1.71 -16.68 12.62
C VAL A 493 2.25 -15.48 11.84
N LYS A 494 3.55 -15.16 12.01
CA LYS A 494 4.20 -14.10 11.25
C LYS A 494 4.13 -14.36 9.74
N TYR A 495 4.35 -15.59 9.29
CA TYR A 495 4.23 -15.92 7.86
C TYR A 495 2.80 -15.94 7.35
N ARG A 496 1.82 -16.33 8.18
CA ARG A 496 0.40 -16.21 7.84
C ARG A 496 0.01 -14.78 7.53
N GLU A 497 0.44 -13.83 8.37
CA GLU A 497 0.17 -12.41 8.16
C GLU A 497 0.86 -11.87 6.90
N LEU A 498 2.05 -12.38 6.56
CA LEU A 498 2.70 -12.03 5.29
C LEU A 498 1.94 -12.58 4.08
N ASN A 499 1.45 -13.83 4.15
CA ASN A 499 0.58 -14.40 3.12
C ASN A 499 -0.72 -13.57 2.98
N ARG A 500 -1.29 -13.12 4.11
CA ARG A 500 -2.48 -12.25 4.11
C ARG A 500 -2.17 -10.92 3.41
N LEU A 501 -1.05 -10.27 3.74
CA LEU A 501 -0.61 -9.04 3.08
C LEU A 501 -0.50 -9.25 1.55
N TYR A 502 0.12 -10.35 1.12
CA TYR A 502 0.26 -10.65 -0.30
C TYR A 502 -1.05 -11.00 -1.00
N ALA A 503 -2.05 -11.52 -0.29
CA ALA A 503 -3.39 -11.71 -0.85
C ALA A 503 -4.14 -10.36 -0.99
N LEU A 504 -3.90 -9.41 -0.09
CA LEU A 504 -4.55 -8.09 -0.13
C LEU A 504 -4.04 -7.22 -1.28
N TRP A 505 -2.74 -7.20 -1.53
CA TRP A 505 -2.15 -6.26 -2.49
C TRP A 505 -2.72 -6.33 -3.92
N PRO A 506 -2.92 -7.50 -4.55
CA PRO A 506 -3.58 -7.57 -5.85
C PRO A 506 -4.99 -6.98 -5.85
N GLU A 507 -5.74 -7.18 -4.76
CA GLU A 507 -7.06 -6.58 -4.59
C GLU A 507 -6.97 -5.06 -4.40
N SER A 508 -6.03 -4.58 -3.59
CA SER A 508 -5.83 -3.15 -3.30
C SER A 508 -5.52 -2.33 -4.56
N ILE A 509 -4.77 -2.90 -5.50
CA ILE A 509 -4.37 -2.19 -6.74
C ILE A 509 -5.21 -2.57 -7.97
N GLY A 510 -6.32 -3.29 -7.78
CA GLY A 510 -7.32 -3.52 -8.83
C GLY A 510 -6.89 -4.50 -9.93
N LEU A 511 -5.97 -5.42 -9.64
CA LEU A 511 -5.60 -6.46 -10.61
C LEU A 511 -6.72 -7.44 -10.95
N SER A 512 -7.73 -7.53 -10.10
CA SER A 512 -8.88 -8.41 -10.29
C SER A 512 -9.67 -8.13 -11.58
N GLU A 513 -9.42 -7.00 -12.25
CA GLU A 513 -9.99 -6.70 -13.57
C GLU A 513 -9.14 -7.12 -14.77
N ARG A 514 -7.88 -7.53 -14.57
CA ARG A 514 -7.01 -7.94 -15.69
C ARG A 514 -7.39 -9.27 -16.30
N VAL A 515 -8.01 -10.15 -15.51
CA VAL A 515 -8.41 -11.49 -15.93
C VAL A 515 -9.86 -11.66 -15.52
N ALA A 516 -10.76 -11.60 -16.49
CA ALA A 516 -12.14 -12.01 -16.28
C ALA A 516 -12.32 -13.44 -16.80
N VAL A 517 -12.98 -14.28 -16.00
CA VAL A 517 -13.33 -15.66 -16.36
C VAL A 517 -14.82 -15.89 -16.10
N ASP A 518 -15.57 -16.18 -17.16
CA ASP A 518 -16.96 -16.67 -17.08
C ASP A 518 -17.18 -17.65 -18.22
N LEU A 519 -17.11 -18.94 -17.90
CA LEU A 519 -17.22 -20.01 -18.89
C LEU A 519 -18.67 -20.21 -19.39
N GLU A 520 -19.68 -19.64 -18.73
CA GLU A 520 -21.09 -19.90 -19.08
C GLU A 520 -21.73 -18.72 -19.81
N LYS A 521 -21.62 -17.52 -19.25
CA LYS A 521 -22.24 -16.30 -19.81
C LYS A 521 -21.27 -15.48 -20.64
N GLY A 522 -19.97 -15.72 -20.46
CA GLY A 522 -18.91 -14.93 -21.06
C GLY A 522 -18.63 -13.64 -20.29
N THR A 523 -17.48 -13.08 -20.56
CA THR A 523 -16.97 -11.83 -20.04
C THR A 523 -17.03 -10.76 -21.12
N GLY A 524 -16.78 -9.50 -20.74
CA GLY A 524 -16.52 -8.45 -21.70
C GLY A 524 -15.14 -8.59 -22.34
N LEU A 525 -14.87 -7.81 -23.39
CA LEU A 525 -13.52 -7.66 -23.90
C LEU A 525 -12.68 -6.82 -22.91
N PRO A 526 -11.38 -7.12 -22.78
CA PRO A 526 -10.51 -6.31 -21.94
C PRO A 526 -10.39 -4.91 -22.53
N SER A 527 -10.32 -3.90 -21.66
CA SER A 527 -10.22 -2.49 -22.05
C SER A 527 -9.05 -2.25 -23.01
N GLY A 528 -9.36 -1.67 -24.19
CA GLY A 528 -8.37 -1.35 -25.22
C GLY A 528 -8.05 -2.49 -26.20
N TYR A 529 -8.76 -3.62 -26.14
CA TYR A 529 -8.59 -4.70 -27.11
C TYR A 529 -8.81 -4.20 -28.55
N PRO A 530 -7.87 -4.43 -29.49
CA PRO A 530 -7.92 -3.85 -30.83
C PRO A 530 -8.83 -4.67 -31.75
N GLU A 531 -10.15 -4.53 -31.57
CA GLU A 531 -11.17 -5.21 -32.39
C GLU A 531 -11.02 -4.93 -33.89
N ASN A 532 -10.45 -3.77 -34.24
CA ASN A 532 -10.18 -3.39 -35.62
C ASN A 532 -9.02 -4.18 -36.27
N ILE A 533 -8.15 -4.82 -35.46
CA ILE A 533 -7.03 -5.65 -35.94
C ILE A 533 -7.43 -7.12 -35.91
N VAL A 534 -7.91 -7.61 -34.77
CA VAL A 534 -8.37 -9.00 -34.61
C VAL A 534 -9.79 -9.02 -34.04
N PRO A 535 -10.82 -9.00 -34.90
CA PRO A 535 -12.20 -8.91 -34.44
C PRO A 535 -12.63 -10.17 -33.69
N VAL A 536 -13.56 -10.00 -32.74
CA VAL A 536 -14.24 -11.12 -32.08
C VAL A 536 -15.43 -11.54 -32.93
N MET A 537 -15.58 -12.85 -33.14
CA MET A 537 -16.65 -13.39 -33.96
C MET A 537 -18.03 -13.09 -33.36
N GLU A 538 -18.99 -12.75 -34.21
CA GLU A 538 -20.37 -12.52 -33.78
C GLU A 538 -20.94 -13.77 -33.08
N ASN A 539 -21.59 -13.57 -31.94
CA ASN A 539 -22.14 -14.63 -31.08
C ASN A 539 -21.10 -15.57 -30.45
N ALA A 540 -19.81 -15.23 -30.48
CA ALA A 540 -18.83 -15.92 -29.64
C ALA A 540 -18.95 -15.45 -28.18
N VAL A 541 -18.85 -16.40 -27.27
CA VAL A 541 -18.79 -16.16 -25.83
C VAL A 541 -17.32 -15.97 -25.44
N VAL A 542 -16.94 -14.79 -24.96
CA VAL A 542 -15.58 -14.54 -24.44
C VAL A 542 -15.49 -15.25 -23.08
N ALA A 543 -14.93 -16.45 -23.02
CA ALA A 543 -14.88 -17.23 -21.80
C ALA A 543 -13.77 -16.77 -20.84
N ILE A 544 -12.66 -16.29 -21.40
CA ILE A 544 -11.53 -15.70 -20.68
C ILE A 544 -11.10 -14.45 -21.43
N SER A 545 -10.93 -13.35 -20.72
CA SER A 545 -10.32 -12.13 -21.25
C SER A 545 -9.21 -11.68 -20.32
N GLU A 546 -8.01 -11.57 -20.86
CA GLU A 546 -6.83 -11.13 -20.15
C GLU A 546 -6.15 -9.96 -20.87
N LYS A 547 -5.84 -8.91 -20.10
CA LYS A 547 -4.97 -7.81 -20.53
C LYS A 547 -3.59 -8.03 -19.92
N MET A 548 -2.61 -8.32 -20.77
CA MET A 548 -1.21 -8.48 -20.40
C MET A 548 -0.51 -7.11 -20.43
N SER A 549 0.69 -7.02 -19.84
CA SER A 549 1.49 -5.79 -19.83
C SER A 549 1.83 -5.28 -21.23
N ASP A 550 1.99 -6.18 -22.19
CA ASP A 550 2.34 -5.89 -23.59
C ASP A 550 1.28 -6.37 -24.57
N GLY A 551 0.09 -6.80 -24.12
CA GLY A 551 -0.78 -7.55 -25.02
C GLY A 551 -2.15 -7.92 -24.51
N PHE A 552 -2.80 -8.81 -25.24
CA PHE A 552 -4.12 -9.33 -24.91
C PHE A 552 -4.20 -10.82 -25.17
N THR A 553 -4.88 -11.52 -24.26
CA THR A 553 -5.24 -12.93 -24.45
C THR A 553 -6.75 -13.06 -24.33
N LEU A 554 -7.40 -13.56 -25.37
CA LEU A 554 -8.82 -13.93 -25.33
C LEU A 554 -8.97 -15.42 -25.52
N THR A 555 -9.92 -16.02 -24.82
CA THR A 555 -10.41 -17.36 -25.11
C THR A 555 -11.90 -17.26 -25.39
N LEU A 556 -12.29 -17.59 -26.61
CA LEU A 556 -13.65 -17.52 -27.10
C LEU A 556 -14.23 -18.93 -27.25
N LYS A 557 -15.53 -19.07 -27.04
CA LYS A 557 -16.30 -20.27 -27.38
C LYS A 557 -17.35 -19.91 -28.42
N THR A 558 -17.53 -20.76 -29.43
CA THR A 558 -18.55 -20.55 -30.46
C THR A 558 -19.17 -21.86 -30.94
N ASN A 559 -20.43 -21.78 -31.37
CA ASN A 559 -21.15 -22.88 -32.01
C ASN A 559 -20.76 -23.07 -33.48
N VAL A 560 -19.98 -22.13 -34.04
CA VAL A 560 -19.46 -22.14 -35.42
C VAL A 560 -18.40 -23.24 -35.57
N SER A 561 -18.36 -23.89 -36.74
CA SER A 561 -17.39 -24.96 -37.00
C SER A 561 -15.96 -24.43 -37.17
N ILE A 562 -14.95 -25.29 -36.96
CA ILE A 562 -13.52 -24.92 -37.10
C ILE A 562 -13.22 -24.30 -38.48
N ASP A 563 -13.75 -24.88 -39.56
CA ASP A 563 -13.52 -24.41 -40.94
C ASP A 563 -14.09 -23.01 -41.19
N GLU A 564 -15.26 -22.73 -40.61
CA GLU A 564 -15.91 -21.41 -40.68
C GLU A 564 -15.16 -20.38 -39.83
N VAL A 565 -14.73 -20.76 -38.62
CA VAL A 565 -13.89 -19.92 -37.76
C VAL A 565 -12.57 -19.58 -38.43
N GLN A 566 -11.92 -20.58 -39.03
CA GLN A 566 -10.69 -20.40 -39.80
C GLN A 566 -10.92 -19.42 -40.94
N SER A 567 -11.98 -19.61 -41.72
CA SER A 567 -12.30 -18.74 -42.87
C SER A 567 -12.51 -17.28 -42.44
N PHE A 568 -13.19 -17.06 -41.30
CA PHE A 568 -13.38 -15.73 -40.72
C PHE A 568 -12.04 -15.05 -40.37
N TYR A 569 -11.18 -15.71 -39.60
CA TYR A 569 -9.90 -15.11 -39.19
C TYR A 569 -8.89 -14.99 -40.33
N GLN A 570 -8.90 -15.90 -41.31
CA GLN A 570 -8.12 -15.74 -42.54
C GLN A 570 -8.53 -14.51 -43.34
N ALA A 571 -9.83 -14.18 -43.36
CA ALA A 571 -10.31 -12.97 -44.00
C ALA A 571 -9.94 -11.70 -43.20
N ALA A 572 -10.08 -11.74 -41.86
CA ALA A 572 -9.77 -10.61 -40.99
C ALA A 572 -8.27 -10.26 -40.98
N LEU A 573 -7.41 -11.28 -40.97
CA LEU A 573 -5.95 -11.13 -40.96
C LEU A 573 -5.36 -10.97 -42.37
N LYS A 574 -6.19 -10.74 -43.39
CA LYS A 574 -5.73 -10.62 -44.77
C LYS A 574 -4.85 -9.38 -44.94
N GLY A 575 -3.60 -9.59 -45.31
CA GLY A 575 -2.65 -8.51 -45.59
C GLY A 575 -1.75 -8.12 -44.42
N ILE A 576 -1.85 -8.81 -43.28
CA ILE A 576 -0.85 -8.68 -42.22
C ILE A 576 0.49 -9.28 -42.68
N ALA A 577 1.60 -8.77 -42.12
CA ALA A 577 2.93 -9.25 -42.46
C ALA A 577 3.15 -10.67 -41.91
N ASP A 578 4.04 -11.43 -42.56
CA ASP A 578 4.42 -12.80 -42.16
C ASP A 578 3.22 -13.72 -41.85
N PHE A 579 2.10 -13.58 -42.58
CA PHE A 579 0.91 -14.39 -42.34
C PHE A 579 1.15 -15.87 -42.67
N GLU A 580 0.90 -16.73 -41.69
CA GLU A 580 1.05 -18.18 -41.79
C GLU A 580 -0.20 -18.90 -41.27
N THR A 581 -0.48 -20.08 -41.84
CA THR A 581 -1.54 -20.98 -41.39
C THR A 581 -0.94 -22.38 -41.22
N ILE A 582 -1.15 -22.97 -40.05
CA ILE A 582 -0.70 -24.33 -39.72
C ILE A 582 -1.87 -25.16 -39.26
N ASN A 583 -2.06 -26.32 -39.90
CA ASN A 583 -3.07 -27.30 -39.52
C ASN A 583 -2.38 -28.52 -38.92
N ALA A 584 -2.66 -28.83 -37.66
CA ALA A 584 -2.08 -29.97 -36.97
C ALA A 584 -3.12 -30.62 -36.05
N GLY A 585 -3.52 -31.86 -36.34
CA GLY A 585 -4.30 -32.68 -35.41
C GLY A 585 -5.69 -32.12 -35.06
N GLY A 586 -6.37 -31.45 -36.00
CA GLY A 586 -7.66 -30.82 -35.74
C GLY A 586 -7.58 -29.44 -35.08
N MET A 587 -6.36 -28.91 -34.88
CA MET A 587 -6.09 -27.54 -34.50
C MET A 587 -5.61 -26.75 -35.72
N VAL A 588 -6.08 -25.50 -35.83
CA VAL A 588 -5.64 -24.53 -36.83
C VAL A 588 -4.98 -23.37 -36.10
N VAL A 589 -3.76 -23.02 -36.48
CA VAL A 589 -3.03 -21.86 -35.96
C VAL A 589 -2.87 -20.87 -37.10
N LEU A 590 -3.31 -19.63 -36.88
CA LEU A 590 -3.09 -18.50 -37.76
C LEU A 590 -2.16 -17.54 -37.03
N SER A 591 -1.09 -17.10 -37.67
CA SER A 591 -0.15 -16.16 -37.07
C SER A 591 0.32 -15.11 -38.07
N GLY A 592 0.77 -13.96 -37.57
CA GLY A 592 1.40 -12.93 -38.37
C GLY A 592 1.73 -11.71 -37.52
N SER A 593 2.17 -10.64 -38.18
CA SER A 593 2.56 -9.40 -37.53
C SER A 593 1.79 -8.21 -38.12
N HIS A 594 1.18 -7.43 -37.23
CA HIS A 594 0.68 -6.09 -37.51
C HIS A 594 1.66 -5.07 -36.92
N SER A 595 1.64 -3.81 -37.36
CA SER A 595 2.61 -2.78 -36.95
C SER A 595 2.75 -2.57 -35.43
N LEU A 596 1.78 -3.02 -34.65
CA LEU A 596 1.73 -2.89 -33.20
C LEU A 596 1.72 -4.24 -32.47
N TYR A 597 1.43 -5.35 -33.18
CA TYR A 597 1.18 -6.64 -32.54
C TYR A 597 1.72 -7.83 -33.33
N GLU A 598 2.37 -8.76 -32.64
CA GLU A 598 2.46 -10.16 -33.05
C GLU A 598 1.14 -10.86 -32.70
N ILE A 599 0.55 -11.49 -33.70
CA ILE A 599 -0.80 -12.07 -33.64
C ILE A 599 -0.69 -13.59 -33.72
N SER A 600 -1.38 -14.29 -32.82
CA SER A 600 -1.59 -15.73 -32.86
C SER A 600 -3.05 -16.06 -32.56
N VAL A 601 -3.71 -16.75 -33.48
CA VAL A 601 -5.09 -17.23 -33.33
C VAL A 601 -5.07 -18.76 -33.44
N VAL A 602 -5.40 -19.44 -32.34
CA VAL A 602 -5.47 -20.90 -32.25
C VAL A 602 -6.92 -21.32 -32.22
N ILE A 603 -7.32 -22.18 -33.14
CA ILE A 603 -8.70 -22.67 -33.31
C ILE A 603 -8.69 -24.17 -33.07
N MET A 604 -9.55 -24.66 -32.18
CA MET A 604 -9.58 -26.07 -31.78
C MET A 604 -10.98 -26.51 -31.33
N PRO A 605 -11.27 -27.82 -31.25
CA PRO A 605 -12.50 -28.31 -30.64
C PRO A 605 -12.67 -27.80 -29.21
N ASN A 606 -13.90 -27.45 -28.82
CA ASN A 606 -14.17 -26.95 -27.47
C ASN A 606 -13.92 -28.02 -26.41
N SER A 607 -13.06 -27.70 -25.45
CA SER A 607 -12.75 -28.53 -24.27
C SER A 607 -13.09 -27.84 -22.94
N LEU A 608 -13.61 -26.61 -22.98
CA LEU A 608 -13.86 -25.75 -21.81
C LEU A 608 -15.29 -25.88 -21.24
N GLY A 609 -16.09 -26.80 -21.78
CA GLY A 609 -17.50 -27.00 -21.42
C GLY A 609 -18.47 -26.03 -22.13
N GLY A 610 -19.77 -26.20 -21.86
CA GLY A 610 -20.85 -25.49 -22.56
C GLY A 610 -21.30 -26.17 -23.87
N PRO A 611 -22.35 -25.65 -24.52
CA PRO A 611 -22.89 -26.22 -25.76
C PRO A 611 -22.06 -25.91 -27.01
N GLU A 612 -21.10 -24.97 -26.91
CA GLU A 612 -20.25 -24.53 -28.02
C GLU A 612 -19.35 -25.65 -28.55
N LYS A 613 -19.06 -25.62 -29.85
CA LYS A 613 -18.31 -26.67 -30.53
C LYS A 613 -16.83 -26.37 -30.69
N THR A 614 -16.48 -25.09 -30.77
CA THR A 614 -15.14 -24.61 -31.11
C THR A 614 -14.67 -23.61 -30.07
N VAL A 615 -13.40 -23.71 -29.71
CA VAL A 615 -12.67 -22.72 -28.92
C VAL A 615 -11.69 -21.98 -29.82
N VAL A 616 -11.59 -20.67 -29.60
CA VAL A 616 -10.61 -19.80 -30.26
C VAL A 616 -9.79 -19.11 -29.19
N GLN A 617 -8.48 -19.29 -29.21
CA GLN A 617 -7.56 -18.54 -28.37
C GLN A 617 -6.88 -17.48 -29.23
N ILE A 618 -7.00 -16.22 -28.85
CA ILE A 618 -6.35 -15.09 -29.51
C ILE A 618 -5.29 -14.57 -28.56
N VAL A 619 -4.07 -14.43 -29.06
CA VAL A 619 -2.96 -13.81 -28.35
C VAL A 619 -2.43 -12.68 -29.23
N LEU A 620 -2.37 -11.49 -28.66
CA LEU A 620 -1.79 -10.29 -29.25
C LEU A 620 -0.64 -9.86 -28.35
N LEU A 621 0.59 -9.84 -28.85
CA LEU A 621 1.77 -9.39 -28.11
C LEU A 621 2.34 -8.14 -28.77
N GLY A 622 2.70 -7.14 -28.00
CA GLY A 622 3.24 -5.87 -28.49
C GLY A 622 4.50 -6.12 -29.30
N SER A 623 4.55 -5.55 -30.50
CA SER A 623 5.77 -5.56 -31.31
C SER A 623 6.74 -4.52 -30.73
N GLY A 624 7.57 -4.94 -29.77
CA GLY A 624 8.58 -4.09 -29.13
C GLY A 624 9.71 -3.64 -30.06
#